data_AF-A0A842LK18-F1
#
_entry.id   AF-A0A842LK18-F1
#
_cell.length_a   1.000
_cell.length_b   1.000
_cell.length_c   1.000
_cell.angle_alpha   90.00
_cell.angle_beta   90.00
_cell.angle_gamma   90.00
#
_symmetry.space_group_name_H-M   'P 1'
#
loop_
_entity.id
_entity.type
_entity.pdbx_description
1 polymer ?
#
loop_
_entity_poly.entity_id
_entity_poly.type
_entity_poly.pdbx_seq_one_letter_code
_entity_poly.pdbx_strand_id
1 'polypeptide(L)'
;MEEKIKGTRIGVCGIACEICPLMKMEKCPNGKKGCIPKENRFCGIATCANRKKVDYCFVCQEFPCETTKSGPIHYDYCIFISGKA
;
A
#
# COMPACT_ATOMS: atom_id res chain seq x y z
N MET A 1 -21.81 24.86 0.31
CA MET A 1 -20.44 24.58 -0.16
C MET A 1 -19.89 23.48 0.74
N GLU A 2 -20.07 22.22 0.34
CA GLU A 2 -19.52 21.10 1.12
C GLU A 2 -18.02 21.03 0.88
N GLU A 3 -17.24 21.44 1.87
CA GLU A 3 -15.81 21.10 1.92
C GLU A 3 -15.71 19.58 2.04
N LYS A 4 -15.50 18.94 0.87
CA LYS A 4 -15.20 17.51 0.80
C LYS A 4 -14.01 17.24 1.71
N ILE A 5 -14.21 16.39 2.71
CA ILE A 5 -13.13 15.74 3.44
C ILE A 5 -12.18 15.20 2.38
N LYS A 6 -10.99 15.82 2.28
CA LYS A 6 -9.94 15.39 1.37
C LYS A 6 -9.35 14.12 1.99
N GLY A 7 -10.09 13.02 1.85
CA GLY A 7 -9.79 11.75 2.50
C GLY A 7 -8.41 11.25 2.09
N THR A 8 -7.66 10.76 3.08
CA THR A 8 -6.36 10.12 2.88
C THR A 8 -6.48 8.97 1.88
N ARG A 9 -5.67 8.98 0.82
CA ARG A 9 -5.70 7.90 -0.18
C ARG A 9 -4.94 6.70 0.35
N ILE A 10 -5.62 5.59 0.60
CA ILE A 10 -4.96 4.34 1.01
C ILE A 10 -4.25 3.75 -0.21
N GLY A 11 -2.93 3.59 -0.13
CA GLY A 11 -2.15 2.86 -1.13
C GLY A 11 -2.26 1.35 -0.93
N VAL A 12 -1.86 0.57 -1.94
CA VAL A 12 -1.92 -0.90 -1.90
C VAL A 12 -1.10 -1.50 -0.75
N CYS A 13 -0.05 -0.81 -0.29
CA CYS A 13 0.71 -1.20 0.90
C CYS A 13 -0.04 -0.96 2.23
N GLY A 14 -1.25 -0.39 2.20
CA GLY A 14 -2.06 -0.10 3.39
C GLY A 14 -1.79 1.27 4.03
N ILE A 15 -0.75 1.99 3.59
CA ILE A 15 -0.44 3.34 4.11
C ILE A 15 -0.97 4.44 3.18
N ALA A 16 -1.04 5.66 3.72
CA ALA A 16 -1.39 6.84 2.95
C ALA A 16 -0.47 7.04 1.73
N CYS A 17 -1.04 7.22 0.54
CA CYS A 17 -0.30 7.55 -0.67
C CYS A 17 0.47 8.86 -0.50
N GLU A 18 -0.03 9.79 0.30
CA GLU A 18 0.58 11.09 0.60
C GLU A 18 1.96 10.96 1.28
N ILE A 19 2.20 9.86 2.02
CA ILE A 19 3.50 9.61 2.67
C ILE A 19 4.44 8.77 1.80
N CYS A 20 3.98 8.24 0.67
CA CYS A 20 4.80 7.44 -0.24
C CYS A 20 5.90 8.31 -0.89
N PRO A 21 7.18 7.88 -0.86
CA PRO A 21 8.28 8.62 -1.46
C PRO A 21 8.06 8.91 -2.96
N LEU A 22 7.54 7.93 -3.73
CA LEU A 22 7.27 8.13 -5.16
C LEU A 22 6.17 9.16 -5.42
N MET A 23 5.16 9.24 -4.55
CA MET A 23 4.11 10.27 -4.64
C MET A 23 4.66 11.65 -4.30
N LYS A 24 5.45 11.76 -3.21
CA LYS A 24 6.09 13.01 -2.79
C LYS A 24 7.06 13.56 -3.84
N MET A 25 7.76 12.67 -4.55
CA MET A 25 8.68 13.04 -5.65
C MET A 25 7.96 13.21 -7.00
N GLU A 26 6.64 13.11 -7.06
CA GLU A 26 5.85 13.15 -8.31
C GLU A 26 6.25 12.10 -9.37
N LYS A 27 6.91 11.03 -8.93
CA LYS A 27 7.36 9.89 -9.76
C LYS A 27 6.43 8.68 -9.69
N CYS A 28 5.25 8.84 -9.09
CA CYS A 28 4.27 7.75 -9.01
C CYS A 28 3.78 7.41 -10.44
N PRO A 29 3.86 6.14 -10.88
CA PRO A 29 3.40 5.76 -12.22
C PRO A 29 1.88 5.90 -12.40
N ASN A 30 1.12 6.11 -11.32
CA ASN A 30 -0.31 6.39 -11.34
C ASN A 30 -0.65 7.87 -11.09
N GLY A 31 0.37 8.74 -11.01
CA GLY A 31 0.21 10.16 -10.71
C GLY A 31 -0.66 10.40 -9.47
N LYS A 32 -1.56 11.38 -9.58
CA LYS A 32 -2.47 11.78 -8.49
C LYS A 32 -3.58 10.75 -8.18
N LYS A 33 -3.71 9.65 -8.93
CA LYS A 33 -4.73 8.62 -8.61
C LYS A 33 -4.36 7.75 -7.42
N GLY A 34 -3.08 7.65 -7.08
CA GLY A 34 -2.62 6.73 -6.03
C GLY A 34 -2.34 5.32 -6.54
N CYS A 35 -1.77 4.49 -5.66
CA CYS A 35 -1.45 3.12 -6.01
C CYS A 35 -2.74 2.28 -6.10
N ILE A 36 -2.87 1.44 -7.14
CA ILE A 36 -3.96 0.46 -7.28
C ILE A 36 -3.34 -0.92 -7.50
N PRO A 37 -4.01 -2.02 -7.10
CA PRO A 37 -3.54 -3.37 -7.40
C PRO A 37 -3.43 -3.56 -8.91
N LYS A 38 -2.23 -3.87 -9.39
CA LYS A 38 -1.95 -4.26 -10.77
C LYS A 38 -0.59 -4.95 -10.84
N GLU A 39 -0.34 -5.74 -11.89
CA GLU A 39 1.02 -6.18 -12.19
C GLU A 39 1.94 -4.96 -12.35
N ASN A 40 3.02 -4.95 -11.57
CA ASN A 40 3.92 -3.81 -11.47
C ASN A 40 5.35 -4.30 -11.22
N ARG A 41 6.20 -4.17 -12.24
CA ARG A 41 7.63 -4.54 -12.18
C ARG A 41 8.42 -3.77 -11.12
N PHE A 42 7.93 -2.62 -10.67
CA PHE A 42 8.60 -1.77 -9.69
C PHE A 42 8.05 -1.94 -8.26
N CYS A 43 6.95 -2.68 -8.08
CA CYS A 43 6.34 -2.85 -6.76
C CYS A 43 5.80 -4.27 -6.60
N GLY A 44 6.55 -5.10 -5.88
CA GLY A 44 6.14 -6.46 -5.53
C GLY A 44 4.82 -6.49 -4.73
N ILE A 45 4.56 -5.47 -3.89
CA ILE A 45 3.32 -5.34 -3.13
C ILE A 45 2.10 -5.14 -4.05
N ALA A 46 2.19 -4.24 -5.04
CA ALA A 46 1.09 -4.00 -5.98
C ALA A 46 0.76 -5.25 -6.81
N THR A 47 1.80 -5.97 -7.23
CA THR A 47 1.68 -7.25 -7.93
C THR A 47 1.05 -8.33 -7.04
N CYS A 48 1.52 -8.45 -5.80
CA CYS A 48 0.99 -9.42 -4.82
C CYS A 48 -0.51 -9.17 -4.55
N ALA A 49 -0.89 -7.92 -4.28
CA ALA A 49 -2.29 -7.54 -4.06
C ALA A 49 -3.18 -7.82 -5.28
N ASN A 50 -2.68 -7.56 -6.50
CA ASN A 50 -3.41 -7.85 -7.74
C ASN A 50 -3.68 -9.35 -7.93
N ARG A 51 -2.70 -10.19 -7.59
CA ARG A 51 -2.82 -11.65 -7.67
C ARG A 51 -3.74 -12.21 -6.60
N LYS A 52 -3.64 -11.67 -5.38
CA LYS A 52 -4.48 -12.04 -4.23
C LYS A 52 -5.87 -11.40 -4.23
N LYS A 53 -6.18 -10.53 -5.20
CA LYS A 53 -7.46 -9.82 -5.34
C LYS A 53 -7.86 -9.04 -4.08
N VAL A 54 -6.89 -8.36 -3.48
CA VAL A 54 -7.10 -7.48 -2.33
C VAL A 54 -6.74 -6.04 -2.69
N ASP A 55 -7.49 -5.08 -2.13
CA ASP A 55 -7.27 -3.66 -2.40
C ASP A 55 -5.99 -3.12 -1.74
N TYR A 56 -5.68 -3.61 -0.54
CA TYR A 56 -4.48 -3.25 0.21
C TYR A 56 -4.05 -4.35 1.20
N CYS A 57 -2.81 -4.28 1.66
CA CYS A 57 -2.19 -5.32 2.48
C CYS A 57 -2.97 -5.67 3.76
N PHE A 58 -3.54 -4.70 4.48
CA PHE A 58 -4.20 -4.97 5.77
C PHE A 58 -5.47 -5.83 5.69
N VAL A 59 -6.11 -5.94 4.52
CA VAL A 59 -7.25 -6.87 4.33
C VAL A 59 -6.81 -8.26 3.85
N CYS A 60 -5.51 -8.46 3.58
CA CYS A 60 -4.98 -9.76 3.20
C CYS A 60 -4.86 -10.67 4.43
N GLN A 61 -5.45 -11.86 4.36
CA GLN A 61 -5.40 -12.84 5.44
C GLN A 61 -3.98 -13.32 5.77
N GLU A 62 -3.05 -13.21 4.82
CA GLU A 62 -1.64 -13.58 5.01
C GLU A 62 -0.78 -12.39 5.46
N PHE A 63 -1.34 -11.19 5.61
CA PHE A 63 -0.56 -10.05 6.10
C PHE A 63 -0.20 -10.21 7.59
N PRO A 64 1.04 -9.96 8.01
CA PRO A 64 2.22 -9.65 7.20
C PRO A 64 2.82 -10.91 6.52
N CYS A 65 3.24 -10.80 5.27
CA CYS A 65 3.80 -11.93 4.48
C CYS A 65 5.23 -11.65 3.98
N GLU A 66 5.87 -12.62 3.32
CA GLU A 66 7.22 -12.46 2.75
C GLU A 66 7.35 -11.21 1.86
N THR A 67 6.35 -10.90 1.04
CA THR A 67 6.38 -9.68 0.20
C THR A 67 6.47 -8.41 1.03
N THR A 68 5.87 -8.38 2.22
CA THR A 68 5.90 -7.20 3.09
C THR A 68 7.25 -6.99 3.77
N LYS A 69 8.12 -8.01 3.85
CA LYS A 69 9.51 -7.85 4.32
C LYS A 69 10.35 -6.96 3.41
N SER A 70 10.05 -6.98 2.10
CA SER A 70 10.66 -6.09 1.10
C SER A 70 9.89 -4.78 0.93
N GLY A 71 8.90 -4.53 1.78
CA GLY A 71 8.05 -3.35 1.74
C GLY A 71 8.69 -2.10 2.34
N PRO A 72 8.03 -0.94 2.24
CA PRO A 72 8.55 0.33 2.76
C PRO A 72 8.47 0.48 4.28
N ILE A 73 7.99 -0.54 5.01
CA ILE A 73 7.73 -0.51 6.46
C ILE A 73 8.47 -1.69 7.08
N HIS A 74 9.05 -1.49 8.26
CA HIS A 74 9.74 -2.55 8.99
C HIS A 74 8.80 -3.74 9.24
N TYR A 75 9.30 -4.97 9.04
CA TYR A 75 8.46 -6.16 9.15
C TYR A 75 7.88 -6.32 10.57
N ASP A 76 8.68 -6.09 11.61
CA ASP A 76 8.22 -6.15 13.00
C ASP A 76 7.09 -5.15 13.30
N TYR A 77 7.11 -3.98 12.66
CA TYR A 77 6.00 -3.03 12.78
C TYR A 77 4.73 -3.57 12.10
N CYS A 78 4.87 -4.28 10.97
CA CYS A 78 3.74 -4.94 10.32
C CYS A 78 3.14 -6.06 11.18
N ILE A 79 3.98 -6.83 11.90
CA ILE A 79 3.53 -7.82 12.90
C ILE A 79 2.70 -7.12 13.99
N PHE A 80 3.29 -6.11 14.64
CA PHE A 80 2.66 -5.36 15.73
C PHE A 80 1.26 -4.84 15.36
N ILE A 81 1.14 -4.15 14.22
CA ILE A 81 -0.16 -3.56 13.80
C ILE A 81 -1.15 -4.59 13.24
N SER A 82 -0.69 -5.77 12.82
CA SER A 82 -1.58 -6.84 12.36
C SER A 82 -2.27 -7.59 13.50
N GLY A 83 -1.76 -7.45 14.74
CA GLY A 83 -2.23 -8.20 15.89
C GLY A 83 -1.90 -9.70 15.83
N LYS A 84 -1.06 -10.14 14.89
CA LYS A 84 -0.58 -11.52 14.78
C LYS A 84 0.76 -11.61 15.49
N ALA A 85 0.79 -12.17 16.69
CA ALA A 85 2.00 -12.51 17.43
C ALA A 85 2.55 -13.86 16.97
#